data_AF-A0AAD9RXI3-F1
#
_entry.id   AF-A0AAD9RXI3-F1
#
_cell.length_a   1.000
_cell.length_b   1.000
_cell.length_c   1.000
_cell.angle_alpha   90.00
_cell.angle_beta   90.00
_cell.angle_gamma   90.00
#
_symmetry.space_group_name_H-M   'P 1'
#
loop_
_entity.id
_entity.type
_entity.pdbx_description
1 polymer ?
#
loop_
_entity_poly.entity_id
_entity_poly.type
_entity_poly.pdbx_seq_one_letter_code
_entity_poly.pdbx_strand_id
1 'polypeptide(L)'
;MEKKKNVKHSRRHEKVVLEKKADRVAISGPYSKRELRELLLSSLSLLRSDKTDNTELESTLKKGTGLSQVDLDKIKEGKVDELSKEAEQALQDISVTKDTIKGTAEDTIKGTAEDTSAADDTITSVAKDGETDPEGRRSTKGEGKDSEESKEARKSLGDLLRERGLSESLVKSLLTNGLTDEYIRLLKALGFTDEEIERLKTAWESEVHDSTSVVESEDSCLTSTSSSDDHLSPESLYLKNFLSRALARALRDIASKKPYDPIEYLGHWLLHVKICEEREKCRKEFEMDLMIERERYLMMNIKHEERWIGTLDEFCGTDFINCSSNLKVRDDMYTRSSSLSIWYKKASSFV
;
A
#
# COMPACT_ATOMS: atom_id res chain seq x y z
N MET A 1 32.26 38.67 -25.97
CA MET A 1 31.15 38.21 -25.11
C MET A 1 30.42 37.08 -25.83
N GLU A 2 30.84 35.84 -25.61
CA GLU A 2 30.25 34.66 -26.24
C GLU A 2 28.98 34.23 -25.51
N LYS A 3 27.85 34.25 -26.21
CA LYS A 3 26.55 33.79 -25.70
C LYS A 3 26.54 32.26 -25.64
N LYS A 4 26.72 31.69 -24.45
CA LYS A 4 26.48 30.26 -24.18
C LYS A 4 25.01 29.93 -24.44
N LYS A 5 24.73 29.18 -25.51
CA LYS A 5 23.40 28.64 -25.80
C LYS A 5 23.10 27.51 -24.83
N ASN A 6 22.05 27.70 -24.03
CA ASN A 6 21.57 26.73 -23.06
C ASN A 6 20.74 25.67 -23.81
N VAL A 7 21.30 24.48 -24.01
CA VAL A 7 20.64 23.36 -24.70
C VAL A 7 19.70 22.69 -23.71
N LYS A 8 18.39 22.89 -23.87
CA LYS A 8 17.37 22.14 -23.12
C LYS A 8 17.39 20.69 -23.59
N HIS A 9 17.82 19.76 -22.74
CA HIS A 9 17.66 18.33 -22.96
C HIS A 9 16.20 17.93 -22.75
N SER A 10 15.49 17.72 -23.85
CA SER A 10 14.18 17.05 -23.86
C SER A 10 14.40 15.61 -23.40
N ARG A 11 13.94 15.27 -22.19
CA ARG A 11 13.98 13.91 -21.66
C ARG A 11 12.95 13.07 -22.42
N ARG A 12 13.42 12.35 -23.42
CA ARG A 12 12.63 11.28 -24.05
C ARG A 12 12.56 10.14 -23.04
N HIS A 13 11.35 9.79 -22.61
CA HIS A 13 11.13 8.58 -21.82
C HIS A 13 11.26 7.38 -22.77
N GLU A 14 12.43 6.75 -22.78
CA GLU A 14 12.67 5.53 -23.54
C GLU A 14 12.19 4.30 -22.76
N LYS A 15 11.59 3.35 -23.48
CA LYS A 15 11.01 2.13 -22.90
C LYS A 15 12.09 1.26 -22.26
N VAL A 16 11.79 0.79 -21.07
CA VAL A 16 12.61 -0.16 -20.31
C VAL A 16 12.25 -1.57 -20.77
N VAL A 17 13.24 -2.34 -21.20
CA VAL A 17 13.04 -3.73 -21.61
C VAL A 17 13.62 -4.63 -20.53
N LEU A 18 12.75 -5.40 -19.88
CA LEU A 18 13.12 -6.51 -19.02
C LEU A 18 13.16 -7.75 -19.89
N GLU A 19 14.36 -8.25 -20.18
CA GLU A 19 14.53 -9.47 -20.97
C GLU A 19 14.92 -10.63 -20.04
N LYS A 20 14.04 -11.62 -19.89
CA LYS A 20 14.35 -12.85 -19.15
C LYS A 20 15.17 -13.77 -20.06
N LYS A 21 16.48 -13.87 -19.82
CA LYS A 21 17.39 -14.80 -20.50
C LYS A 21 17.70 -15.97 -19.58
N ALA A 22 16.98 -17.07 -19.79
CA ALA A 22 17.05 -18.27 -18.95
C ALA A 22 16.79 -17.95 -17.46
N ASP A 23 17.75 -18.25 -16.58
CA ASP A 23 17.65 -18.04 -15.13
C ASP A 23 18.08 -16.62 -14.71
N ARG A 24 18.39 -15.73 -15.67
CA ARG A 24 18.81 -14.36 -15.40
C ARG A 24 17.85 -13.35 -16.01
N VAL A 25 17.54 -12.32 -15.25
CA VAL A 25 16.80 -11.15 -15.75
C VAL A 25 17.82 -10.08 -16.12
N ALA A 26 17.90 -9.75 -17.40
CA ALA A 26 18.72 -8.65 -17.89
C ALA A 26 17.84 -7.39 -17.97
N ILE A 27 18.27 -6.33 -17.28
CA ILE A 27 17.64 -5.01 -17.36
C ILE A 27 18.48 -4.16 -18.30
N SER A 28 17.93 -3.81 -19.47
CA SER A 28 18.59 -2.89 -20.40
C SER A 28 17.81 -1.58 -20.48
N GLY A 29 18.49 -0.46 -20.22
CA GLY A 29 17.93 0.90 -20.30
C GLY A 29 18.96 1.94 -19.85
N PRO A 30 18.73 3.23 -20.16
CA PRO A 30 19.64 4.34 -19.83
C PRO A 30 19.52 4.73 -18.34
N TYR A 31 19.77 3.79 -17.44
CA TYR A 31 19.79 4.05 -16.00
C TYR A 31 21.18 4.42 -15.53
N SER A 32 21.26 5.47 -14.71
CA SER A 32 22.43 5.65 -13.87
C SER A 32 22.51 4.52 -12.83
N LYS A 33 23.72 4.20 -12.37
CA LYS A 33 23.96 3.18 -11.33
C LYS A 33 23.12 3.42 -10.06
N ARG A 34 22.80 4.69 -9.77
CA ARG A 34 21.96 5.09 -8.64
C ARG A 34 20.49 4.73 -8.86
N GLU A 35 19.94 5.07 -10.02
CA GLU A 35 18.53 4.78 -10.36
C GLU A 35 18.28 3.27 -10.42
N LEU A 36 19.24 2.50 -10.96
CA LEU A 36 19.14 1.03 -10.95
C LEU A 36 19.12 0.48 -9.52
N ARG A 37 19.94 1.04 -8.62
CA ARG A 37 19.98 0.64 -7.20
C ARG A 37 18.68 0.99 -6.48
N GLU A 38 18.12 2.18 -6.73
CA GLU A 38 16.83 2.59 -6.15
C GLU A 38 15.68 1.73 -6.67
N LEU A 39 15.68 1.36 -7.95
CA LEU A 39 14.69 0.46 -8.54
C LEU A 39 14.75 -0.95 -7.93
N LEU A 40 15.96 -1.53 -7.82
CA LEU A 40 16.16 -2.83 -7.17
C LEU A 40 15.78 -2.82 -5.68
N LEU A 41 16.15 -1.76 -4.94
CA LEU A 41 15.78 -1.63 -3.52
C LEU A 41 14.28 -1.45 -3.32
N SER A 42 13.61 -0.74 -4.23
CA SER A 42 12.15 -0.59 -4.20
C SER A 42 11.44 -1.92 -4.45
N SER A 43 11.92 -2.72 -5.42
CA SER A 43 11.42 -4.08 -5.66
C SER A 43 11.65 -5.01 -4.48
N LEU A 44 12.83 -4.95 -3.84
CA LEU A 44 13.14 -5.75 -2.65
C LEU A 44 12.34 -5.33 -1.42
N SER A 45 12.05 -4.04 -1.26
CA SER A 45 11.18 -3.54 -0.19
C SER A 45 9.72 -3.96 -0.40
N LEU A 46 9.26 -4.02 -1.65
CA LEU A 46 7.95 -4.53 -2.03
C LEU A 46 7.81 -6.03 -1.78
N LEU A 47 8.91 -6.79 -1.86
CA LEU A 47 8.94 -8.21 -1.53
C LEU A 47 8.98 -8.49 -0.01
N ARG A 48 9.14 -7.46 0.82
CA ARG A 48 9.33 -7.59 2.28
C ARG A 48 8.09 -7.22 3.11
N SER A 49 7.05 -6.63 2.50
CA SER A 49 5.89 -6.12 3.24
C SER A 49 4.80 -7.17 3.53
N ASP A 50 4.77 -8.29 2.80
CA ASP A 50 3.72 -9.28 2.98
C ASP A 50 4.20 -10.37 3.94
N LYS A 51 3.72 -10.29 5.19
CA LYS A 51 4.07 -11.21 6.30
C LYS A 51 3.51 -12.63 6.15
N THR A 52 2.87 -12.95 5.05
CA THR A 52 2.27 -14.26 4.80
C THR A 52 3.01 -14.92 3.64
N ASP A 53 3.60 -16.08 3.93
CA ASP A 53 4.29 -16.99 3.01
C ASP A 53 5.83 -16.87 2.89
N ASN A 54 6.50 -16.64 4.01
CA ASN A 54 7.95 -16.80 4.14
C ASN A 54 8.46 -18.23 3.84
N THR A 55 7.58 -19.23 3.81
CA THR A 55 7.93 -20.65 3.60
C THR A 55 8.31 -20.97 2.16
N GLU A 56 7.66 -20.33 1.18
CA GLU A 56 7.99 -20.55 -0.25
C GLU A 56 9.26 -19.79 -0.64
N LEU A 57 9.48 -18.60 -0.06
CA LEU A 57 10.69 -17.81 -0.26
C LEU A 57 11.93 -18.45 0.38
N GLU A 58 11.80 -19.01 1.59
CA GLU A 58 12.87 -19.82 2.19
C GLU A 58 13.21 -21.04 1.32
N SER A 59 12.21 -21.66 0.67
CA SER A 59 12.45 -22.79 -0.23
C SER A 59 13.18 -22.42 -1.52
N THR A 60 12.95 -21.21 -2.06
CA THR A 60 13.59 -20.72 -3.29
C THR A 60 14.99 -20.18 -3.04
N LEU A 61 15.22 -19.46 -1.93
CA LEU A 61 16.56 -19.07 -1.49
C LEU A 61 17.43 -20.30 -1.17
N LYS A 62 16.85 -21.32 -0.52
CA LYS A 62 17.52 -22.59 -0.20
C LYS A 62 17.88 -23.40 -1.45
N LYS A 63 17.13 -23.28 -2.54
CA LYS A 63 17.45 -23.93 -3.83
C LYS A 63 18.46 -23.16 -4.68
N GLY A 64 18.54 -21.83 -4.54
CA GLY A 64 19.36 -20.99 -5.43
C GLY A 64 20.74 -20.60 -4.89
N THR A 65 20.90 -20.48 -3.57
CA THR A 65 22.09 -19.83 -2.99
C THR A 65 23.08 -20.78 -2.32
N GLY A 66 22.76 -22.07 -2.19
CA GLY A 66 23.60 -23.05 -1.51
C GLY A 66 23.79 -22.80 -0.01
N LEU A 67 23.10 -21.81 0.57
CA LEU A 67 23.21 -21.47 1.98
C LEU A 67 22.55 -22.55 2.85
N SER A 68 23.30 -23.03 3.85
CA SER A 68 22.76 -23.95 4.84
C SER A 68 21.74 -23.23 5.75
N GLN A 69 20.78 -23.97 6.31
CA GLN A 69 19.80 -23.40 7.25
C GLN A 69 20.51 -22.76 8.46
N VAL A 70 21.61 -23.36 8.91
CA VAL A 70 22.42 -22.88 10.02
C VAL A 70 23.04 -21.51 9.70
N ASP A 71 23.47 -21.29 8.46
CA ASP A 71 24.02 -20.00 8.03
C ASP A 71 22.91 -18.92 7.91
N LEU A 72 21.71 -19.30 7.47
CA LEU A 72 20.55 -18.38 7.44
C LEU A 72 20.14 -17.91 8.84
N ASP A 73 20.11 -18.81 9.81
CA ASP A 73 19.75 -18.47 11.18
C ASP A 73 20.83 -17.58 11.84
N LYS A 74 22.12 -17.83 11.56
CA LYS A 74 23.21 -16.94 11.98
C LYS A 74 23.13 -15.54 11.38
N ILE A 75 22.70 -15.40 10.13
CA ILE A 75 22.46 -14.08 9.50
C ILE A 75 21.30 -13.36 10.20
N LYS A 76 20.21 -14.06 10.53
CA LYS A 76 19.07 -13.50 11.28
C LYS A 76 19.49 -13.04 12.68
N GLU A 77 20.39 -13.76 13.33
CA GLU A 77 20.94 -13.41 14.65
C GLU A 77 22.07 -12.35 14.59
N GLY A 78 22.49 -11.90 13.41
CA GLY A 78 23.60 -10.95 13.25
C GLY A 78 25.00 -11.53 13.50
N LYS A 79 25.14 -12.86 13.62
CA LYS A 79 26.41 -13.57 13.83
C LYS A 79 27.15 -13.86 12.52
N VAL A 80 27.44 -12.80 11.76
CA VAL A 80 28.06 -12.89 10.43
C VAL A 80 29.49 -13.47 10.49
N ASP A 81 30.15 -13.38 11.64
CA ASP A 81 31.52 -13.90 11.83
C ASP A 81 31.57 -15.43 11.98
N GLU A 82 30.43 -16.08 12.20
CA GLU A 82 30.32 -17.54 12.38
C GLU A 82 29.86 -18.28 11.12
N LEU A 83 29.78 -17.60 9.98
CA LEU A 83 29.30 -18.18 8.73
C LEU A 83 30.29 -19.23 8.19
N SER A 84 29.74 -20.26 7.55
CA SER A 84 30.57 -21.22 6.83
C SER A 84 31.34 -20.52 5.69
N LYS A 85 32.54 -21.03 5.34
CA LYS A 85 33.33 -20.50 4.21
C LYS A 85 32.57 -20.53 2.89
N GLU A 86 31.66 -21.50 2.73
CA GLU A 86 30.79 -21.63 1.56
C GLU A 86 29.76 -20.50 1.50
N ALA A 87 29.15 -20.14 2.64
CA ALA A 87 28.25 -19.00 2.75
C ALA A 87 28.96 -17.66 2.51
N GLU A 88 30.19 -17.50 3.02
CA GLU A 88 31.00 -16.30 2.75
C GLU A 88 31.29 -16.13 1.27
N GLN A 89 31.63 -17.21 0.57
CA GLN A 89 31.92 -17.18 -0.85
C GLN A 89 30.66 -16.89 -1.69
N ALA A 90 29.52 -17.48 -1.34
CA ALA A 90 28.24 -17.18 -1.98
C ALA A 90 27.81 -15.71 -1.80
N LEU A 91 28.03 -15.11 -0.62
CA LEU A 91 27.75 -13.69 -0.37
C LEU A 91 28.70 -12.77 -1.15
N GLN A 92 29.96 -13.17 -1.30
CA GLN A 92 30.95 -12.45 -2.09
C GLN A 92 30.58 -12.43 -3.58
N ASP A 93 30.07 -13.54 -4.12
CA ASP A 93 29.60 -13.64 -5.51
C ASP A 93 28.41 -12.71 -5.79
N ILE A 94 27.56 -12.45 -4.79
CA ILE A 94 26.42 -11.53 -4.89
C ILE A 94 26.84 -10.07 -4.60
N SER A 95 28.14 -9.82 -4.35
CA SER A 95 28.69 -8.50 -3.98
C SER A 95 28.07 -7.91 -2.71
N VAL A 96 27.59 -8.76 -1.79
CA VAL A 96 27.10 -8.32 -0.48
C VAL A 96 28.26 -8.35 0.50
N THR A 97 28.74 -7.18 0.91
CA THR A 97 29.81 -7.09 1.91
C THR A 97 29.26 -7.37 3.32
N LYS A 98 30.09 -7.99 4.18
CA LYS A 98 29.76 -8.23 5.60
C LYS A 98 29.26 -6.97 6.31
N ASP A 99 29.86 -5.82 6.00
CA ASP A 99 29.49 -4.52 6.58
C ASP A 99 28.05 -4.12 6.27
N THR A 100 27.54 -4.46 5.09
CA THR A 100 26.17 -4.14 4.69
C THR A 100 25.17 -4.97 5.50
N ILE A 101 25.46 -6.25 5.72
CA ILE A 101 24.59 -7.14 6.52
C ILE A 101 24.59 -6.70 7.98
N LYS A 102 25.79 -6.42 8.52
CA LYS A 102 25.96 -6.01 9.92
C LYS A 102 25.20 -4.72 10.23
N GLY A 103 25.28 -3.71 9.37
CA GLY A 103 24.52 -2.46 9.54
C GLY A 103 23.00 -2.69 9.58
N THR A 104 22.47 -3.54 8.69
CA THR A 104 21.01 -3.82 8.65
C THR A 104 20.51 -4.63 9.84
N ALA A 105 21.33 -5.50 10.42
CA ALA A 105 20.97 -6.28 11.60
C ALA A 105 20.96 -5.39 12.86
N GLU A 106 21.95 -4.51 13.01
CA GLU A 106 22.04 -3.56 14.13
C GLU A 106 20.85 -2.58 14.14
N ASP A 107 20.42 -2.07 12.99
CA ASP A 107 19.25 -1.19 12.87
C ASP A 107 17.94 -1.90 13.28
N THR A 108 17.84 -3.20 13.03
CA THR A 108 16.64 -3.99 13.37
C THR A 108 16.54 -4.26 14.88
N ILE A 109 17.68 -4.54 15.52
CA ILE A 109 17.74 -4.80 16.97
C ILE A 109 17.51 -3.49 17.76
N LYS A 110 18.00 -2.35 17.26
CA LYS A 110 17.83 -1.06 17.92
C LYS A 110 16.39 -0.54 17.86
N GLY A 111 15.66 -0.84 16.77
CA GLY A 111 14.27 -0.43 16.61
C GLY A 111 13.24 -1.19 17.47
N THR A 112 13.63 -2.25 18.17
CA THR A 112 12.72 -3.05 19.02
C THR A 112 12.89 -2.84 20.53
N ALA A 113 13.87 -2.03 20.95
CA ALA A 113 14.19 -1.84 22.37
C ALA A 113 13.83 -0.45 22.94
N GLU A 114 13.34 0.52 22.14
CA GLU A 114 13.10 1.90 22.61
C GLU A 114 11.66 2.23 23.05
N ASP A 115 10.70 1.31 22.96
CA ASP A 115 9.29 1.60 23.32
C ASP A 115 8.82 1.14 24.71
N THR A 116 9.70 0.60 25.58
CA THR A 116 9.31 0.29 26.96
C THR A 116 10.46 0.45 27.96
N SER A 117 10.68 1.64 28.51
CA SER A 117 10.94 1.84 29.96
C SER A 117 11.37 3.27 30.32
N ALA A 118 10.81 3.74 31.44
CA ALA A 118 11.37 4.69 32.41
C ALA A 118 11.33 6.20 32.07
N ALA A 119 10.28 6.86 32.54
CA ALA A 119 10.36 8.22 33.06
C ALA A 119 10.07 8.16 34.57
N ASP A 120 11.11 8.33 35.38
CA ASP A 120 11.03 8.55 36.83
C ASP A 120 11.87 9.79 37.18
N ASP A 121 11.27 10.61 38.04
CA ASP A 121 11.77 11.72 38.85
C ASP A 121 12.73 12.79 38.28
N THR A 122 12.24 14.05 38.26
CA THR A 122 12.61 15.12 39.23
C THR A 122 12.25 16.50 38.63
N ILE A 123 11.37 17.28 39.30
CA ILE A 123 11.50 18.74 39.58
C ILE A 123 10.24 19.26 40.32
N THR A 124 10.42 19.42 41.63
CA THR A 124 10.14 20.62 42.47
C THR A 124 8.91 21.50 42.21
N SER A 125 7.88 21.25 43.02
CA SER A 125 7.01 22.18 43.80
C SER A 125 6.82 23.64 43.35
N VAL A 126 5.58 23.99 42.98
CA VAL A 126 4.91 25.23 43.42
C VAL A 126 3.44 24.91 43.68
N ALA A 127 2.99 25.22 44.91
CA ALA A 127 1.65 24.97 45.41
C ALA A 127 0.58 25.83 44.72
N LYS A 128 -0.55 25.20 44.36
CA LYS A 128 -1.86 25.85 44.39
C LYS A 128 -2.97 24.81 44.46
N ASP A 129 -3.66 24.83 45.59
CA ASP A 129 -4.84 24.03 45.89
C ASP A 129 -5.96 24.30 44.88
N GLY A 130 -6.57 23.21 44.39
CA GLY A 130 -7.63 23.21 43.40
C GLY A 130 -8.19 21.81 43.24
N GLU A 131 -8.91 21.37 44.26
CA GLU A 131 -9.70 20.14 44.33
C GLU A 131 -10.66 20.03 43.14
N THR A 132 -10.42 19.07 42.24
CA THR A 132 -11.40 18.60 41.25
C THR A 132 -11.25 17.10 41.04
N ASP A 133 -12.38 16.39 41.14
CA ASP A 133 -12.55 14.94 41.08
C ASP A 133 -11.98 14.30 39.79
N PRO A 134 -11.37 13.09 39.87
CA PRO A 134 -11.02 12.31 38.69
C PRO A 134 -12.23 11.51 38.19
N GLU A 135 -13.00 12.11 37.28
CA GLU A 135 -14.09 11.42 36.59
C GLU A 135 -13.52 10.43 35.55
N GLY A 136 -13.93 9.17 35.68
CA GLY A 136 -13.45 8.04 34.91
C GLY A 136 -13.78 8.13 33.42
N ARG A 137 -12.73 8.16 32.59
CA ARG A 137 -12.82 8.07 31.13
C ARG A 137 -13.15 6.63 30.70
N ARG A 138 -14.43 6.26 30.77
CA ARG A 138 -14.96 5.09 30.03
C ARG A 138 -15.10 5.49 28.57
N SER A 139 -14.32 4.86 27.69
CA SER A 139 -14.60 4.85 26.25
C SER A 139 -15.97 4.19 26.03
N THR A 140 -17.01 5.01 25.91
CA THR A 140 -18.30 4.57 25.42
C THR A 140 -18.13 4.24 23.95
N LYS A 141 -18.07 2.95 23.65
CA LYS A 141 -18.24 2.40 22.31
C LYS A 141 -19.66 2.78 21.88
N GLY A 142 -19.82 3.95 21.27
CA GLY A 142 -21.08 4.41 20.73
C GLY A 142 -21.48 3.45 19.62
N GLU A 143 -22.40 2.55 19.91
CA GLU A 143 -23.12 1.78 18.91
C GLU A 143 -24.02 2.77 18.16
N GLY A 144 -23.43 3.46 17.17
CA GLY A 144 -24.16 4.21 16.17
C GLY A 144 -25.15 3.27 15.53
N LYS A 145 -26.43 3.55 15.75
CA LYS A 145 -27.53 2.83 15.12
C LYS A 145 -27.61 3.32 13.68
N ASP A 146 -26.65 2.89 12.85
CA ASP A 146 -26.68 3.12 11.40
C ASP A 146 -28.05 2.68 10.89
N SER A 147 -28.70 3.53 10.09
CA SER A 147 -29.97 3.18 9.46
C SER A 147 -29.79 1.89 8.66
N GLU A 148 -30.73 0.94 8.74
CA GLU A 148 -30.65 -0.30 7.96
C GLU A 148 -30.60 -0.01 6.45
N GLU A 149 -31.17 1.12 6.03
CA GLU A 149 -31.19 1.59 4.64
C GLU A 149 -29.79 1.94 4.11
N SER A 150 -28.97 2.64 4.89
CA SER A 150 -27.57 2.93 4.54
C SER A 150 -26.75 1.65 4.38
N LYS A 151 -26.96 0.65 5.25
CA LYS A 151 -26.26 -0.64 5.15
C LYS A 151 -26.65 -1.41 3.88
N GLU A 152 -27.91 -1.34 3.47
CA GLU A 152 -28.40 -1.98 2.25
C GLU A 152 -27.84 -1.30 0.99
N ALA A 153 -27.80 0.03 0.96
CA ALA A 153 -27.18 0.79 -0.14
C ALA A 153 -25.70 0.43 -0.32
N ARG A 154 -24.89 0.44 0.75
CA ARG A 154 -23.47 0.00 0.69
C ARG A 154 -23.31 -1.43 0.21
N LYS A 155 -24.21 -2.32 0.63
CA LYS A 155 -24.16 -3.72 0.22
C LYS A 155 -24.45 -3.86 -1.28
N SER A 156 -25.48 -3.18 -1.77
CA SER A 156 -25.83 -3.15 -3.19
C SER A 156 -24.68 -2.59 -4.06
N LEU A 157 -24.02 -1.54 -3.57
CA LEU A 157 -22.86 -0.94 -4.23
C LEU A 157 -21.67 -1.90 -4.27
N GLY A 158 -21.38 -2.57 -3.16
CA GLY A 158 -20.34 -3.59 -3.07
C GLY A 158 -20.60 -4.78 -3.98
N ASP A 159 -21.85 -5.22 -4.10
CA ASP A 159 -22.25 -6.32 -5.00
C ASP A 159 -22.06 -5.94 -6.47
N LEU A 160 -22.41 -4.72 -6.87
CA LEU A 160 -22.19 -4.23 -8.25
C LEU A 160 -20.69 -4.17 -8.61
N LEU A 161 -19.85 -3.72 -7.68
CA LEU A 161 -18.41 -3.69 -7.87
C LEU A 161 -17.81 -5.11 -7.95
N ARG A 162 -18.30 -6.05 -7.14
CA ARG A 162 -17.92 -7.47 -7.19
C ARG A 162 -18.35 -8.15 -8.47
N GLU A 163 -19.54 -7.87 -8.99
CA GLU A 163 -20.04 -8.41 -10.25
C GLU A 163 -19.12 -8.04 -11.42
N ARG A 164 -18.44 -6.89 -11.32
CA ARG A 164 -17.44 -6.45 -12.30
C ARG A 164 -16.06 -7.08 -12.13
N GLY A 165 -15.91 -8.00 -11.17
CA GLY A 165 -14.68 -8.73 -10.92
C GLY A 165 -13.63 -7.92 -10.15
N LEU A 166 -14.03 -6.84 -9.46
CA LEU A 166 -13.11 -6.09 -8.61
C LEU A 166 -12.78 -6.86 -7.34
N SER A 167 -11.51 -6.81 -6.93
CA SER A 167 -11.06 -7.41 -5.67
C SER A 167 -11.76 -6.84 -4.44
N GLU A 168 -12.11 -7.70 -3.47
CA GLU A 168 -12.78 -7.31 -2.21
C GLU A 168 -12.02 -6.24 -1.42
N SER A 169 -10.68 -6.27 -1.49
CA SER A 169 -9.83 -5.24 -0.88
C SER A 169 -10.01 -3.87 -1.52
N LEU A 170 -10.15 -3.81 -2.85
CA LEU A 170 -10.39 -2.57 -3.58
C LEU A 170 -11.81 -2.06 -3.31
N VAL A 171 -12.80 -2.95 -3.31
CA VAL A 171 -14.19 -2.59 -2.96
C VAL A 171 -14.25 -2.01 -1.56
N LYS A 172 -13.60 -2.64 -0.57
CA LYS A 172 -13.53 -2.14 0.79
C LYS A 172 -12.80 -0.79 0.86
N SER A 173 -11.67 -0.64 0.17
CA SER A 173 -10.91 0.60 0.13
C SER A 173 -11.71 1.76 -0.46
N LEU A 174 -12.43 1.50 -1.56
CA LEU A 174 -13.36 2.44 -2.17
C LEU A 174 -14.37 2.85 -1.11
N LEU A 175 -15.13 1.87 -0.56
CA LEU A 175 -16.16 2.01 0.49
C LEU A 175 -15.71 2.83 1.70
N THR A 176 -14.43 2.76 2.10
CA THR A 176 -13.90 3.51 3.23
C THR A 176 -13.38 4.90 2.89
N ASN A 177 -12.78 5.09 1.72
CA ASN A 177 -12.01 6.31 1.41
C ASN A 177 -12.79 7.33 0.58
N GLY A 178 -13.97 6.97 0.06
CA GLY A 178 -14.70 7.83 -0.86
C GLY A 178 -14.35 7.58 -2.32
N LEU A 179 -15.24 8.03 -3.21
CA LEU A 179 -15.00 8.03 -4.64
C LEU A 179 -14.17 9.26 -5.05
N THR A 180 -12.87 9.22 -4.78
CA THR A 180 -11.94 10.29 -5.16
C THR A 180 -11.67 10.31 -6.66
N ASP A 181 -11.14 11.42 -7.18
CA ASP A 181 -10.75 11.55 -8.59
C ASP A 181 -9.74 10.47 -9.03
N GLU A 182 -8.87 10.02 -8.11
CA GLU A 182 -7.96 8.91 -8.38
C GLU A 182 -8.71 7.60 -8.62
N TYR A 183 -9.71 7.30 -7.80
CA TYR A 183 -10.54 6.11 -7.98
C TYR A 183 -11.42 6.18 -9.22
N ILE A 184 -11.92 7.35 -9.59
CA ILE A 184 -12.63 7.56 -10.85
C ILE A 184 -11.72 7.21 -12.04
N ARG A 185 -10.46 7.68 -12.01
CA ARG A 185 -9.47 7.35 -13.05
C ARG A 185 -9.16 5.85 -13.10
N LEU A 186 -9.03 5.19 -11.94
CA LEU A 186 -8.86 3.73 -11.83
C LEU A 186 -10.05 2.98 -12.47
N LEU A 187 -11.28 3.35 -12.12
CA LEU A 187 -12.50 2.72 -12.67
C LEU A 187 -12.58 2.88 -14.19
N LYS A 188 -12.29 4.08 -14.73
CA LYS A 188 -12.20 4.27 -16.19
C LYS A 188 -11.14 3.37 -16.83
N ALA A 189 -9.98 3.23 -16.18
CA ALA A 189 -8.89 2.37 -16.65
C ALA A 189 -9.23 0.87 -16.62
N LEU A 190 -10.21 0.48 -15.81
CA LEU A 190 -10.79 -0.87 -15.70
C LEU A 190 -11.98 -1.10 -16.65
N GLY A 191 -12.37 -0.07 -17.41
CA GLY A 191 -13.42 -0.17 -18.43
C GLY A 191 -14.82 0.17 -17.95
N PHE A 192 -14.98 0.81 -16.79
CA PHE A 192 -16.26 1.37 -16.39
C PHE A 192 -16.63 2.55 -17.31
N THR A 193 -17.90 2.61 -17.72
CA THR A 193 -18.40 3.72 -18.53
C THR A 193 -18.64 4.96 -17.68
N ASP A 194 -18.68 6.15 -18.29
CA ASP A 194 -18.96 7.39 -17.56
C ASP A 194 -20.35 7.34 -16.89
N GLU A 195 -21.34 6.68 -17.50
CA GLU A 195 -22.67 6.49 -16.92
C GLU A 195 -22.68 5.56 -15.70
N GLU A 196 -21.81 4.55 -15.69
CA GLU A 196 -21.63 3.66 -14.54
C GLU A 196 -20.98 4.39 -13.38
N ILE A 197 -19.98 5.23 -13.68
CA ILE A 197 -19.29 6.03 -12.68
C ILE A 197 -20.23 7.07 -12.07
N GLU A 198 -21.07 7.74 -12.86
CA GLU A 198 -22.07 8.68 -12.34
C GLU A 198 -23.15 7.96 -11.51
N ARG A 199 -23.58 6.75 -11.88
CA ARG A 199 -24.44 5.91 -11.03
C ARG A 199 -23.77 5.55 -9.71
N LEU A 200 -22.48 5.23 -9.74
CA LEU A 200 -21.69 4.92 -8.54
C LEU A 200 -21.57 6.15 -7.63
N LYS A 201 -21.31 7.31 -8.23
CA LYS A 201 -21.16 8.59 -7.54
C LYS A 201 -22.47 9.04 -6.89
N THR A 202 -23.58 8.95 -7.59
CA THR A 202 -24.91 9.29 -7.05
C THR A 202 -25.31 8.38 -5.89
N ALA A 203 -25.08 7.05 -6.02
CA ALA A 203 -25.30 6.10 -4.92
C ALA A 203 -24.39 6.39 -3.71
N TRP A 204 -23.18 6.87 -3.97
CA TRP A 204 -22.25 7.28 -2.92
C TRP A 204 -22.67 8.58 -2.22
N GLU A 205 -23.09 9.59 -2.97
CA GLU A 205 -23.51 10.88 -2.41
C GLU A 205 -24.75 10.72 -1.53
N SER A 206 -25.70 9.84 -1.89
CA SER A 206 -26.83 9.50 -1.02
C SER A 206 -26.41 8.89 0.32
N GLU A 207 -25.29 8.15 0.35
CA GLU A 207 -24.75 7.50 1.54
C GLU A 207 -24.10 8.50 2.51
N VAL A 208 -23.33 9.47 1.98
CA VAL A 208 -22.58 10.45 2.79
C VAL A 208 -23.52 11.49 3.41
N HIS A 209 -24.60 11.83 2.71
CA HIS A 209 -25.56 12.81 3.19
C HIS A 209 -26.39 12.32 4.39
N ASP A 210 -26.62 11.01 4.51
CA ASP A 210 -27.42 10.46 5.61
C ASP A 210 -26.64 10.46 6.95
N SER A 211 -25.31 10.30 6.88
CA SER A 211 -24.43 10.29 8.06
C SER A 211 -24.11 11.69 8.62
N THR A 212 -24.37 12.76 7.87
CA THR A 212 -23.94 14.12 8.22
C THR A 212 -25.03 14.93 8.96
N SER A 213 -26.24 14.37 9.14
CA SER A 213 -27.39 15.16 9.60
C SER A 213 -27.62 15.24 11.13
N VAL A 214 -26.89 14.50 11.97
CA VAL A 214 -27.28 14.35 13.39
C VAL A 214 -26.20 14.65 14.45
N VAL A 215 -24.95 14.93 14.08
CA VAL A 215 -23.94 15.23 15.11
C VAL A 215 -23.09 16.44 14.74
N GLU A 216 -23.57 17.63 15.09
CA GLU A 216 -22.70 18.75 15.46
C GLU A 216 -21.96 18.34 16.76
N SER A 217 -20.97 17.45 16.61
CA SER A 217 -20.10 17.02 17.72
C SER A 217 -18.96 18.02 17.83
N GLU A 218 -18.97 18.75 18.92
CA GLU A 218 -18.01 19.75 19.35
C GLU A 218 -16.61 19.15 19.64
N ASP A 219 -15.85 18.75 18.62
CA ASP A 219 -14.41 18.47 18.81
C ASP A 219 -13.54 18.61 17.55
N SER A 220 -13.88 19.55 16.66
CA SER A 220 -12.99 19.99 15.57
C SER A 220 -11.99 21.02 16.07
N CYS A 221 -11.04 20.56 16.87
CA CYS A 221 -9.88 21.36 17.25
C CYS A 221 -8.86 21.34 16.09
N LEU A 222 -8.94 22.32 15.16
CA LEU A 222 -7.82 23.03 14.49
C LEU A 222 -8.15 23.66 13.11
N THR A 223 -9.39 23.67 12.64
CA THR A 223 -9.81 24.63 11.60
C THR A 223 -11.22 25.12 11.90
N SER A 224 -11.38 25.85 13.00
CA SER A 224 -12.49 26.79 13.10
C SER A 224 -12.29 27.80 11.98
N THR A 225 -12.97 27.57 10.86
CA THR A 225 -13.21 28.60 9.84
C THR A 225 -13.98 29.68 10.56
N SER A 226 -13.23 30.60 11.17
CA SER A 226 -13.79 31.70 11.95
C SER A 226 -14.80 32.41 11.05
N SER A 227 -16.02 32.61 11.56
CA SER A 227 -17.12 33.24 10.82
C SER A 227 -16.83 34.68 10.38
N SER A 228 -15.61 35.20 10.63
CA SER A 228 -15.11 36.47 10.11
C SER A 228 -14.52 36.41 8.71
N ASP A 229 -14.56 35.26 8.01
CA ASP A 229 -14.03 35.15 6.64
C ASP A 229 -14.88 35.89 5.58
N ASP A 230 -16.07 36.39 5.93
CA ASP A 230 -16.96 37.15 5.04
C ASP A 230 -16.37 38.48 4.52
N HIS A 231 -15.24 38.92 5.08
CA HIS A 231 -14.56 40.15 4.67
C HIS A 231 -13.24 39.93 3.94
N LEU A 232 -12.83 38.68 3.72
CA LEU A 232 -11.58 38.38 3.01
C LEU A 232 -11.79 38.44 1.50
N SER A 233 -10.94 39.22 0.82
CA SER A 233 -10.81 39.17 -0.64
C SER A 233 -10.50 37.73 -1.09
N PRO A 234 -11.00 37.27 -2.24
CA PRO A 234 -10.67 35.93 -2.77
C PRO A 234 -9.16 35.64 -2.81
N GLU A 235 -8.30 36.64 -3.04
CA GLU A 235 -6.84 36.48 -2.97
C GLU A 235 -6.35 36.15 -1.56
N SER A 236 -6.94 36.77 -0.54
CA SER A 236 -6.57 36.50 0.85
C SER A 236 -7.06 35.13 1.33
N LEU A 237 -8.21 34.66 0.83
CA LEU A 237 -8.66 33.28 1.04
C LEU A 237 -7.71 32.28 0.36
N TYR A 238 -7.26 32.58 -0.85
CA TYR A 238 -6.27 31.75 -1.55
C TYR A 238 -4.96 31.66 -0.75
N LEU A 239 -4.43 32.79 -0.30
CA LEU A 239 -3.21 32.83 0.52
C LEU A 239 -3.38 32.08 1.84
N LYS A 240 -4.53 32.28 2.51
CA LYS A 240 -4.87 31.58 3.75
C LYS A 240 -4.94 30.07 3.54
N ASN A 241 -5.54 29.59 2.47
CA ASN A 241 -5.71 28.16 2.26
C ASN A 241 -4.43 27.45 1.81
N PHE A 242 -3.65 28.08 0.92
CA PHE A 242 -2.46 27.44 0.34
C PHE A 242 -1.16 27.72 1.10
N LEU A 243 -0.97 28.94 1.59
CA LEU A 243 0.31 29.36 2.18
C LEU A 243 0.31 29.32 3.70
N SER A 244 -0.83 29.54 4.38
CA SER A 244 -0.84 29.69 5.85
C SER A 244 -0.23 28.49 6.57
N ARG A 245 -0.56 27.26 6.14
CA ARG A 245 -0.10 26.03 6.81
C ARG A 245 1.39 25.81 6.63
N ALA A 246 1.90 26.01 5.41
CA ALA A 246 3.32 25.91 5.13
C ALA A 246 4.10 27.01 5.85
N LEU A 247 3.63 28.26 5.76
CA LEU A 247 4.26 29.41 6.38
C LEU A 247 4.28 29.31 7.91
N ALA A 248 3.18 28.89 8.55
CA ALA A 248 3.13 28.71 10.00
C ALA A 248 4.12 27.66 10.51
N ARG A 249 4.29 26.55 9.77
CA ARG A 249 5.30 25.52 10.08
C ARG A 249 6.71 26.06 9.87
N ALA A 250 6.95 26.79 8.78
CA ALA A 250 8.25 27.40 8.51
C ALA A 250 8.66 28.40 9.60
N LEU A 251 7.74 29.26 10.01
CA LEU A 251 7.96 30.25 11.07
C LEU A 251 8.23 29.58 12.42
N ARG A 252 7.53 28.48 12.73
CA ARG A 252 7.81 27.66 13.92
C ARG A 252 9.24 27.08 13.88
N ASP A 253 9.67 26.57 12.73
CA ASP A 253 11.02 26.04 12.53
C ASP A 253 12.08 27.12 12.66
N ILE A 254 11.84 28.31 12.08
CA ILE A 254 12.75 29.46 12.18
C ILE A 254 12.87 29.94 13.62
N ALA A 255 11.75 30.06 14.34
CA ALA A 255 11.74 30.45 15.74
C ALA A 255 12.52 29.47 16.63
N SER A 256 12.45 28.18 16.30
CA SER A 256 13.14 27.10 17.03
C SER A 256 14.64 27.06 16.72
N LYS A 257 15.03 27.16 15.44
CA LYS A 257 16.43 27.02 15.00
C LYS A 257 17.23 28.31 15.05
N LYS A 258 16.57 29.47 15.02
CA LYS A 258 17.18 30.81 14.96
C LYS A 258 18.34 30.89 13.96
N PRO A 259 18.09 30.60 12.67
CA PRO A 259 19.12 30.67 11.64
C PRO A 259 19.70 32.08 11.53
N TYR A 260 20.97 32.18 11.09
CA TYR A 260 21.66 33.47 10.91
C TYR A 260 20.94 34.37 9.89
N ASP A 261 20.44 33.80 8.79
CA ASP A 261 19.55 34.46 7.83
C ASP A 261 18.17 33.77 7.81
N PRO A 262 17.16 34.33 8.48
CA PRO A 262 15.82 33.74 8.53
C PRO A 262 15.06 33.84 7.19
N ILE A 263 15.41 34.81 6.33
CA ILE A 263 14.73 35.01 5.04
C ILE A 263 15.22 33.97 4.04
N GLU A 264 16.53 33.77 3.95
CA GLU A 264 17.12 32.73 3.10
C GLU A 264 16.67 31.34 3.55
N TYR A 265 16.68 31.07 4.86
CA TYR A 265 16.18 29.81 5.41
C TYR A 265 14.70 29.57 5.07
N LEU A 266 13.84 30.60 5.18
CA LEU A 266 12.43 30.49 4.80
C LEU A 266 12.26 30.11 3.33
N GLY A 267 13.04 30.73 2.44
CA GLY A 267 13.03 30.41 1.01
C GLY A 267 13.41 28.95 0.74
N HIS A 268 14.48 28.46 1.35
CA HIS A 268 14.89 27.06 1.25
C HIS A 268 13.86 26.09 1.82
N TRP A 269 13.26 26.44 2.96
CA TRP A 269 12.26 25.60 3.62
C TRP A 269 11.00 25.44 2.76
N LEU A 270 10.47 26.54 2.21
CA LEU A 270 9.30 26.50 1.32
C LEU A 270 9.57 25.73 0.03
N LEU A 271 10.77 25.90 -0.56
CA LEU A 271 11.19 25.13 -1.72
C LEU A 271 11.27 23.63 -1.40
N HIS A 272 11.83 23.26 -0.25
CA HIS A 272 11.92 21.88 0.20
C HIS A 272 10.53 21.24 0.37
N VAL A 273 9.61 21.95 1.02
CA VAL A 273 8.22 21.48 1.16
C VAL A 273 7.58 21.25 -0.20
N LYS A 274 7.75 22.17 -1.16
CA LYS A 274 7.21 22.00 -2.51
C LYS A 274 7.76 20.76 -3.22
N ILE A 275 9.07 20.50 -3.09
CA ILE A 275 9.70 19.29 -3.64
C ILE A 275 9.15 18.03 -2.97
N CYS A 276 8.95 18.04 -1.66
CA CYS A 276 8.39 16.90 -0.94
C CYS A 276 6.93 16.63 -1.33
N GLU A 277 6.09 17.67 -1.48
CA GLU A 277 4.72 17.53 -2.00
C GLU A 277 4.69 16.90 -3.39
N GLU A 278 5.54 17.37 -4.30
CA GLU A 278 5.59 16.82 -5.66
C GLU A 278 6.04 15.36 -5.66
N ARG A 279 7.06 15.01 -4.86
CA ARG A 279 7.50 13.62 -4.70
C ARG A 279 6.42 12.73 -4.12
N GLU A 280 5.69 13.23 -3.13
CA GLU A 280 4.56 12.54 -2.52
C GLU A 280 3.47 12.25 -3.56
N LYS A 281 3.12 13.27 -4.37
CA LYS A 281 2.16 13.14 -5.45
C LYS A 281 2.61 12.10 -6.48
N CYS A 282 3.85 12.16 -6.96
CA CYS A 282 4.40 11.17 -7.88
C CYS A 282 4.39 9.76 -7.28
N ARG A 283 4.67 9.61 -5.98
CA ARG A 283 4.62 8.29 -5.32
C ARG A 283 3.20 7.73 -5.31
N LYS A 284 2.20 8.55 -4.98
CA LYS A 284 0.78 8.16 -5.00
C LYS A 284 0.31 7.79 -6.40
N GLU A 285 0.71 8.56 -7.42
CA GLU A 285 0.41 8.23 -8.82
C GLU A 285 1.01 6.88 -9.22
N PHE A 286 2.28 6.64 -8.86
CA PHE A 286 2.94 5.36 -9.12
C PHE A 286 2.27 4.18 -8.41
N GLU A 287 1.89 4.35 -7.14
CA GLU A 287 1.19 3.32 -6.36
C GLU A 287 -0.18 2.99 -6.96
N MET A 288 -0.91 4.01 -7.41
CA MET A 288 -2.17 3.84 -8.10
C MET A 288 -2.00 3.13 -9.46
N ASP A 289 -0.99 3.50 -10.25
CA ASP A 289 -0.68 2.82 -11.51
C ASP A 289 -0.32 1.34 -11.28
N LEU A 290 0.44 1.05 -10.21
CA LEU A 290 0.74 -0.32 -9.81
C LEU A 290 -0.52 -1.09 -9.43
N MET A 291 -1.48 -0.44 -8.74
CA MET A 291 -2.77 -1.02 -8.40
C MET A 291 -3.61 -1.32 -9.65
N ILE A 292 -3.66 -0.39 -10.61
CA ILE A 292 -4.32 -0.58 -11.92
C ILE A 292 -3.75 -1.83 -12.61
N GLU A 293 -2.43 -1.94 -12.67
CA GLU A 293 -1.77 -3.03 -13.40
C GLU A 293 -2.00 -4.39 -12.73
N ARG A 294 -1.96 -4.45 -11.39
CA ARG A 294 -2.31 -5.66 -10.63
C ARG A 294 -3.74 -6.10 -10.90
N GLU A 295 -4.69 -5.19 -10.85
CA GLU A 295 -6.10 -5.51 -11.08
C GLU A 295 -6.34 -5.94 -12.53
N ARG A 296 -5.73 -5.27 -13.52
CA ARG A 296 -5.76 -5.70 -14.92
C ARG A 296 -5.21 -7.11 -15.12
N TYR A 297 -4.12 -7.45 -14.46
CA TYR A 297 -3.53 -8.78 -14.52
C TYR A 297 -4.47 -9.85 -13.97
N LEU A 298 -5.14 -9.57 -12.84
CA LEU A 298 -6.16 -10.47 -12.27
C LEU A 298 -7.32 -10.68 -13.24
N MET A 299 -7.85 -9.61 -13.83
CA MET A 299 -8.93 -9.72 -14.82
C MET A 299 -8.51 -10.51 -16.08
N MET A 300 -7.26 -10.37 -16.52
CA MET A 300 -6.74 -11.12 -17.67
C MET A 300 -6.61 -12.61 -17.37
N ASN A 301 -6.16 -12.97 -16.17
CA ASN A 301 -6.07 -14.36 -15.73
C ASN A 301 -7.44 -15.03 -15.65
N ILE A 302 -8.45 -14.34 -15.09
CA ILE A 302 -9.82 -14.84 -15.01
C ILE A 302 -10.37 -15.13 -16.42
N LYS A 303 -10.23 -14.17 -17.35
CA LYS A 303 -10.67 -14.36 -18.75
C LYS A 303 -9.98 -15.53 -19.46
N HIS A 304 -8.70 -15.76 -19.13
CA HIS A 304 -7.97 -16.88 -19.70
C HIS A 304 -8.50 -18.21 -19.14
N GLU A 305 -8.77 -18.29 -17.84
CA GLU A 305 -9.33 -19.47 -17.19
C GLU A 305 -10.73 -19.81 -17.71
N GLU A 306 -11.60 -18.82 -17.90
CA GLU A 306 -12.92 -18.99 -18.53
C GLU A 306 -12.83 -19.55 -19.95
N ARG A 307 -11.84 -19.09 -20.73
CA ARG A 307 -11.59 -19.62 -22.09
C ARG A 307 -11.15 -21.08 -22.06
N TRP A 308 -10.32 -21.47 -21.08
CA TRP A 308 -9.91 -22.87 -20.91
C TRP A 308 -11.09 -23.75 -20.51
N ILE A 309 -11.97 -23.28 -19.62
CA ILE A 309 -13.18 -24.01 -19.22
C ILE A 309 -14.12 -24.21 -20.41
N GLY A 310 -14.34 -23.18 -21.23
CA GLY A 310 -15.18 -23.29 -22.43
C GLY A 310 -14.62 -24.29 -23.46
N THR A 311 -13.30 -24.36 -23.61
CA THR A 311 -12.66 -25.32 -24.53
C THR A 311 -12.78 -26.76 -24.03
N LEU A 312 -12.73 -26.98 -22.70
CA LEU A 312 -12.92 -28.29 -22.09
C LEU A 312 -14.37 -28.81 -22.24
N ASP A 313 -15.36 -27.92 -22.18
CA ASP A 313 -16.77 -28.28 -22.38
C ASP A 313 -17.05 -28.67 -23.85
N GLU A 314 -16.46 -27.94 -24.81
CA GLU A 314 -16.55 -28.28 -26.24
C GLU A 314 -15.89 -29.64 -26.54
N PHE A 315 -14.78 -29.96 -25.87
CA PHE A 315 -14.09 -31.24 -26.02
C PHE A 315 -14.82 -32.41 -25.34
N CYS A 316 -15.62 -32.17 -24.31
CA CYS A 316 -16.37 -33.21 -23.60
C CYS A 316 -17.80 -33.41 -24.13
N GLY A 317 -18.38 -32.43 -24.84
CA GLY A 317 -19.79 -32.42 -25.25
C GLY A 317 -20.16 -33.36 -26.40
N THR A 318 -19.21 -33.82 -27.22
CA THR A 318 -19.53 -34.58 -28.46
C THR A 318 -19.42 -36.10 -28.33
N ASP A 319 -18.58 -36.64 -27.44
CA ASP A 319 -18.37 -38.10 -27.35
C ASP A 319 -19.00 -38.75 -26.10
N PHE A 320 -19.43 -37.96 -25.09
CA PHE A 320 -19.93 -38.53 -23.85
C PHE A 320 -21.38 -39.04 -23.92
N ILE A 321 -22.18 -38.56 -24.88
CA ILE A 321 -23.58 -38.99 -25.04
C ILE A 321 -23.66 -40.43 -25.60
N ASN A 322 -22.63 -40.92 -26.29
CA ASN A 322 -22.63 -42.27 -26.87
C ASN A 322 -21.93 -43.36 -26.01
N CYS A 323 -21.34 -42.99 -24.87
CA CYS A 323 -20.74 -43.96 -23.92
C CYS A 323 -21.68 -44.37 -22.76
N SER A 324 -22.89 -43.82 -22.67
CA SER A 324 -23.85 -44.14 -21.59
C SER A 324 -24.52 -45.51 -21.71
N SER A 325 -24.26 -46.30 -22.75
CA SER A 325 -24.87 -47.63 -22.92
C SER A 325 -24.10 -48.81 -22.30
N ASN A 326 -22.93 -48.60 -21.68
CA ASN A 326 -22.12 -49.70 -21.10
C ASN A 326 -21.70 -49.51 -19.63
N LEU A 327 -22.46 -48.73 -18.87
CA LEU A 327 -22.04 -48.19 -17.58
C LEU A 327 -22.65 -48.94 -16.39
N LYS A 328 -22.42 -50.25 -16.30
CA LYS A 328 -22.79 -51.08 -15.13
C LYS A 328 -21.63 -51.29 -14.14
N VAL A 329 -20.58 -50.46 -14.21
CA VAL A 329 -19.32 -50.58 -13.43
C VAL A 329 -19.01 -49.30 -12.63
N ARG A 330 -19.96 -48.36 -12.48
CA ARG A 330 -19.66 -46.99 -12.05
C ARG A 330 -20.11 -46.61 -10.64
N ASP A 331 -20.42 -47.58 -9.79
CA ASP A 331 -20.76 -47.29 -8.38
C ASP A 331 -19.53 -47.16 -7.46
N ASP A 332 -18.35 -47.64 -7.87
CA ASP A 332 -17.15 -47.63 -7.00
C ASP A 332 -16.26 -46.38 -7.09
N MET A 333 -16.52 -45.47 -8.04
CA MET A 333 -15.64 -44.31 -8.24
C MET A 333 -16.13 -43.03 -7.51
N TYR A 334 -17.42 -42.93 -7.18
CA TYR A 334 -17.98 -41.74 -6.53
C TYR A 334 -17.72 -41.68 -5.01
N THR A 335 -17.43 -42.82 -4.37
CA THR A 335 -17.03 -42.87 -2.94
C THR A 335 -15.62 -42.33 -2.68
N ARG A 336 -14.76 -42.24 -3.70
CA ARG A 336 -13.40 -41.70 -3.56
C ARG A 336 -13.32 -40.17 -3.68
N SER A 337 -14.25 -39.55 -4.42
CA SER A 337 -14.27 -38.08 -4.62
C SER A 337 -14.81 -37.33 -3.38
N SER A 338 -15.76 -37.92 -2.64
CA SER A 338 -16.26 -37.34 -1.38
C SER A 338 -15.24 -37.31 -0.24
N SER A 339 -14.11 -38.01 -0.35
CA SER A 339 -13.05 -37.98 0.67
C SER A 339 -12.11 -36.77 0.53
N LEU A 340 -11.97 -36.18 -0.67
CA LEU A 340 -11.08 -35.04 -0.91
C LEU A 340 -11.70 -33.69 -0.47
N SER A 341 -13.02 -33.55 -0.58
CA SER A 341 -13.73 -32.36 -0.12
C SER A 341 -13.78 -32.23 1.42
N ILE A 342 -13.68 -33.36 2.14
CA ILE A 342 -13.56 -33.36 3.61
C ILE A 342 -12.17 -32.91 4.06
N TRP A 343 -11.11 -33.22 3.32
CA TRP A 343 -9.75 -32.78 3.64
C TRP A 343 -9.57 -31.27 3.44
N TYR A 344 -10.12 -30.69 2.37
CA TYR A 344 -10.03 -29.24 2.13
C TYR A 344 -10.78 -28.41 3.18
N LYS A 345 -11.95 -28.87 3.63
CA LYS A 345 -12.70 -28.19 4.70
C LYS A 345 -12.00 -28.27 6.07
N LYS A 346 -11.22 -29.31 6.33
CA LYS A 346 -10.52 -29.48 7.61
C LYS A 346 -9.18 -28.73 7.68
N ALA A 347 -8.54 -28.47 6.54
CA ALA A 347 -7.36 -27.61 6.47
C ALA A 347 -7.71 -26.12 6.64
N SER A 348 -8.89 -25.69 6.18
CA SER A 348 -9.31 -24.29 6.25
C SER A 348 -9.83 -23.84 7.63
N SER A 349 -10.00 -24.75 8.60
CA SER A 349 -10.45 -24.42 9.96
C SER A 349 -9.31 -24.40 10.99
N PHE A 350 -8.05 -24.52 10.54
CA PHE A 350 -6.87 -24.58 11.41
C PHE A 350 -5.92 -23.38 11.22
N VAL A 351 -6.33 -22.39 10.43
CA VAL A 351 -5.75 -21.06 10.29
C VAL A 351 -6.79 -20.07 10.79
#